data_AF-A0A645J693-F1
#
_entry.id   AF-A0A645J693-F1
#
_cell.length_a   1.000
_cell.length_b   1.000
_cell.length_c   1.000
_cell.angle_alpha   90.00
_cell.angle_beta   90.00
_cell.angle_gamma   90.00
#
_symmetry.space_group_name_H-M   'P 1'
#
loop_
_entity.id
_entity.type
_entity.pdbx_description
1 polymer ?
#
loop_
_entity_poly.entity_id
_entity_poly.type
_entity_poly.pdbx_seq_one_letter_code
_entity_poly.pdbx_strand_id
1 'polypeptide(L)'
;MYEEAKAKGEEGKYFFWKSGFMKTKEEMVEYWADLVSKYPIISIEDGMAEEDWDGWKLMTEKLGGKIQLVGDDLFVTNTERLAKGIKLGVCNSILIKVNQIVP
;
A
#
# COMPACT_ATOMS: atom_id res chain seq x y z
N MET A 1 -0.57 2.10 -11.27
CA MET A 1 -1.51 0.94 -11.26
C MET A 1 -2.91 1.39 -10.92
N TYR A 2 -3.09 2.07 -9.79
CA TYR A 2 -4.40 2.54 -9.34
C TYR A 2 -4.99 3.65 -10.23
N GLU A 3 -4.21 4.71 -10.49
CA GLU A 3 -4.64 5.79 -11.41
C GLU A 3 -4.92 5.31 -12.84
N GLU A 4 -4.16 4.32 -13.29
CA GLU A 4 -4.37 3.68 -14.61
C GLU A 4 -5.69 2.90 -14.67
N ALA A 5 -6.10 2.26 -13.56
CA ALA A 5 -7.42 1.63 -13.48
C ALA A 5 -8.52 2.69 -13.46
N LYS A 6 -8.34 3.78 -12.70
CA LYS A 6 -9.25 4.92 -12.65
C LYS A 6 -9.45 5.57 -14.03
N ALA A 7 -8.37 5.79 -14.78
CA ALA A 7 -8.41 6.31 -16.15
C ALA A 7 -9.19 5.40 -17.12
N LYS A 8 -9.41 4.13 -16.76
CA LYS A 8 -10.20 3.14 -17.50
C LYS A 8 -11.63 2.97 -16.98
N GLY A 9 -12.06 3.77 -16.00
CA GLY A 9 -13.38 3.66 -15.36
C GLY A 9 -13.48 2.57 -14.30
N GLU A 10 -12.35 2.05 -13.82
CA GLU A 10 -12.26 0.93 -12.88
C GLU A 10 -11.66 1.41 -11.54
N GLU A 11 -12.28 2.44 -10.95
CA GLU A 11 -11.85 3.02 -9.68
C GLU A 11 -11.87 1.98 -8.54
N GLY A 12 -10.86 2.05 -7.64
CA GLY A 12 -10.70 1.05 -6.57
C GLY A 12 -9.94 -0.22 -6.98
N LYS A 13 -9.53 -0.35 -8.24
CA LYS A 13 -8.74 -1.48 -8.76
C LYS A 13 -7.31 -1.07 -9.14
N TYR A 14 -6.48 -2.06 -9.44
CA TYR A 14 -5.08 -1.91 -9.82
C TYR A 14 -4.84 -2.49 -11.21
N PHE A 15 -4.52 -1.64 -12.18
CA PHE A 15 -4.24 -2.06 -13.56
C PHE A 15 -2.74 -2.18 -13.83
N PHE A 16 -2.30 -3.38 -14.18
CA PHE A 16 -0.94 -3.71 -14.61
C PHE A 16 -0.84 -3.52 -16.13
N TRP A 17 -0.67 -2.26 -16.55
CA TRP A 17 -0.82 -1.87 -17.96
C TRP A 17 0.07 -2.62 -18.96
N LYS A 18 1.25 -3.09 -18.53
CA LYS A 18 2.15 -3.87 -19.39
C LYS A 18 1.69 -5.32 -19.59
N SER A 19 0.98 -5.88 -18.62
CA SER A 19 0.56 -7.29 -18.61
C SER A 19 -0.95 -7.47 -18.87
N GLY A 20 -1.72 -6.38 -18.85
CA GLY A 20 -3.16 -6.39 -19.11
C GLY A 20 -4.03 -6.87 -17.94
N PHE A 21 -3.46 -7.11 -16.76
CA PHE A 21 -4.21 -7.60 -15.61
C PHE A 21 -4.84 -6.45 -14.82
N MET A 22 -6.11 -6.64 -14.43
CA MET A 22 -6.79 -5.82 -13.43
C MET A 22 -6.85 -6.63 -12.14
N LYS A 23 -6.62 -5.97 -11.00
CA LYS A 23 -6.75 -6.58 -9.67
C LYS A 23 -7.66 -5.76 -8.79
N THR A 24 -8.58 -6.41 -8.06
CA THR A 24 -9.20 -5.78 -6.89
C THR A 24 -8.15 -5.55 -5.80
N LYS A 25 -8.50 -4.81 -4.74
CA LYS A 25 -7.59 -4.63 -3.60
C LYS A 25 -7.23 -5.97 -2.93
N GLU A 26 -8.17 -6.91 -2.85
CA GLU A 26 -7.95 -8.24 -2.31
C GLU A 26 -6.97 -9.04 -3.17
N GLU A 27 -7.15 -9.00 -4.50
CA GLU A 27 -6.25 -9.65 -5.45
C GLU A 27 -4.85 -9.01 -5.46
N MET A 28 -4.77 -7.70 -5.20
CA MET A 28 -3.50 -6.98 -5.06
C MET A 28 -2.75 -7.43 -3.79
N VAL A 29 -3.46 -7.55 -2.66
CA VAL A 29 -2.88 -8.07 -1.41
C VAL A 29 -2.45 -9.53 -1.56
N GLU A 30 -3.24 -10.37 -2.23
CA GLU A 30 -2.85 -11.75 -2.53
C GLU A 30 -1.60 -11.81 -3.40
N TYR A 31 -1.51 -10.93 -4.41
CA TYR A 31 -0.33 -10.84 -5.25
C TYR A 31 0.95 -10.55 -4.44
N TRP A 32 0.89 -9.62 -3.48
CA TRP A 32 2.02 -9.37 -2.58
C TRP A 32 2.32 -10.57 -1.67
N ALA A 33 1.29 -11.20 -1.12
CA ALA A 33 1.47 -12.36 -0.25
C ALA A 33 2.11 -13.55 -0.98
N ASP A 34 1.72 -13.80 -2.23
CA ASP A 34 2.31 -14.83 -3.08
C ASP A 34 3.81 -14.56 -3.31
N LEU A 35 4.19 -13.30 -3.61
CA LEU A 35 5.60 -12.94 -3.77
C LEU A 35 6.40 -13.11 -2.47
N VAL A 36 5.87 -12.66 -1.33
CA VAL A 36 6.50 -12.83 -0.01
C VAL A 36 6.65 -14.32 0.35
N SER A 37 5.75 -15.19 -0.12
CA SER A 37 5.87 -16.64 0.10
C SER A 37 6.97 -17.30 -0.74
N LYS A 38 7.28 -16.73 -1.92
CA LYS A 38 8.21 -17.30 -2.91
C LYS A 38 9.63 -16.75 -2.78
N TYR A 39 9.76 -15.54 -2.26
CA TYR A 39 11.03 -14.81 -2.20
C TYR A 39 11.26 -14.27 -0.79
N PRO A 40 12.53 -14.09 -0.37
CA PRO A 40 12.88 -13.53 0.94
C PRO A 40 12.66 -12.00 0.98
N ILE A 41 11.47 -11.54 0.60
CA ILE A 41 11.06 -10.14 0.68
C ILE A 41 10.78 -9.84 2.14
N ILE A 42 11.55 -8.91 2.72
CA ILE A 42 11.42 -8.51 4.12
C ILE A 42 10.76 -7.14 4.29
N SER A 43 10.59 -6.39 3.20
CA SER A 43 9.99 -5.05 3.22
C SER A 43 9.24 -4.78 1.91
N ILE A 44 8.06 -4.18 2.01
CA ILE A 44 7.32 -3.59 0.88
C ILE A 44 6.98 -2.14 1.23
N GLU A 45 7.26 -1.24 0.30
CA GLU A 45 6.91 0.17 0.33
C GLU A 45 5.77 0.42 -0.67
N ASP A 46 4.78 1.23 -0.30
CA ASP A 46 3.64 1.64 -1.14
C ASP A 46 2.97 0.50 -1.92
N GLY A 47 2.68 -0.59 -1.20
CA GLY A 47 2.01 -1.77 -1.76
C GLY A 47 0.57 -1.51 -2.22
N MET A 48 -0.09 -0.51 -1.65
CA MET A 48 -1.46 -0.08 -1.96
C MET A 48 -1.48 1.43 -2.25
N ALA A 49 -2.48 1.90 -2.98
CA ALA A 49 -2.62 3.33 -3.28
C ALA A 49 -2.78 4.18 -2.01
N GLU A 50 -2.34 5.45 -2.05
CA GLU A 50 -2.30 6.36 -0.89
C GLU A 50 -3.65 6.59 -0.19
N GLU A 51 -4.77 6.50 -0.94
CA GLU A 51 -6.12 6.64 -0.40
C GLU A 51 -6.88 5.31 -0.25
N ASP A 52 -6.25 4.17 -0.58
CA ASP A 52 -6.83 2.84 -0.36
C ASP A 52 -6.55 2.34 1.06
N TRP A 53 -7.07 3.06 2.06
CA TRP A 53 -6.91 2.73 3.49
C TRP A 53 -7.41 1.33 3.84
N ASP A 54 -8.49 0.87 3.20
CA ASP A 54 -9.01 -0.49 3.38
C ASP A 54 -8.06 -1.54 2.82
N GLY A 55 -7.50 -1.30 1.64
CA GLY A 55 -6.49 -2.17 1.04
C GLY A 55 -5.23 -2.26 1.90
N TRP A 56 -4.77 -1.12 2.43
CA TRP A 56 -3.67 -1.07 3.38
C TRP A 56 -3.94 -1.82 4.68
N LYS A 57 -5.15 -1.72 5.22
CA LYS A 57 -5.55 -2.48 6.41
C LYS A 57 -5.54 -3.98 6.12
N LEU A 58 -6.13 -4.41 5.01
CA LEU A 58 -6.11 -5.81 4.57
C LEU A 58 -4.68 -6.33 4.38
N MET A 59 -3.80 -5.54 3.77
CA MET A 59 -2.38 -5.87 3.63
C MET A 59 -1.70 -6.03 4.97
N THR A 60 -1.99 -5.13 5.92
CA THR A 60 -1.40 -5.14 7.27
C THR A 60 -1.87 -6.36 8.07
N GLU A 61 -3.15 -6.69 8.04
CA GLU A 61 -3.71 -7.90 8.67
C GLU A 61 -3.06 -9.17 8.12
N LYS A 62 -2.79 -9.22 6.81
CA LYS A 62 -2.23 -10.41 6.16
C LYS A 62 -0.71 -10.56 6.31
N LEU A 63 0.03 -9.45 6.23
CA LEU A 63 1.50 -9.47 6.07
C LEU A 63 2.27 -8.70 7.16
N GLY A 64 1.61 -7.86 7.95
CA GLY A 64 2.27 -6.97 8.92
C GLY A 64 2.99 -7.70 10.07
N GLY A 65 2.64 -8.97 10.32
CA GLY A 65 3.36 -9.83 11.27
C GLY A 65 4.54 -10.60 10.67
N LYS A 66 4.82 -10.46 9.36
CA LYS A 66 5.85 -11.20 8.64
C LYS A 66 6.92 -10.30 8.02
N ILE A 67 6.52 -9.15 7.50
CA ILE A 67 7.40 -8.22 6.78
C ILE A 67 7.17 -6.78 7.22
N GLN A 68 8.11 -5.91 6.89
CA GLN A 68 7.94 -4.47 7.03
C GLN A 68 7.01 -3.93 5.92
N LEU A 69 6.02 -3.14 6.31
CA LEU A 69 5.09 -2.43 5.44
C LEU A 69 5.30 -0.93 5.66
N VAL A 70 5.94 -0.31 4.67
CA VAL A 70 6.37 1.09 4.72
C VAL A 70 5.36 1.95 3.96
N GLY A 71 4.73 2.90 4.65
CA GLY A 71 3.96 3.95 3.99
C GLY A 71 4.84 5.14 3.65
N ASP A 72 4.94 5.49 2.38
CA ASP A 72 5.57 6.72 1.88
C ASP A 72 4.47 7.72 1.46
N ASP A 73 3.86 7.54 0.29
CA ASP A 73 2.76 8.43 -0.16
C ASP A 73 1.52 8.32 0.75
N LEU A 74 1.33 7.17 1.41
CA LEU A 74 0.28 7.02 2.41
C LEU A 74 0.42 8.02 3.57
N PHE A 75 1.65 8.30 4.02
CA PHE A 75 1.89 9.12 5.21
C PHE A 75 2.48 10.49 4.91
N VAL A 76 3.17 10.68 3.78
CA VAL A 76 3.83 11.92 3.35
C VAL A 76 4.61 12.63 4.46
N THR A 77 5.24 11.85 5.36
CA THR A 77 5.92 12.37 6.55
C THR A 77 5.02 13.29 7.44
N ASN A 78 3.69 13.14 7.36
CA ASN A 78 2.70 13.95 8.07
C ASN A 78 2.18 13.24 9.34
N THR A 79 2.20 13.95 10.46
CA THR A 79 1.85 13.40 11.79
C THR A 79 0.37 13.04 11.94
N GLU A 80 -0.55 13.77 11.28
CA GLU A 80 -1.99 13.48 11.34
C GLU A 80 -2.32 12.20 10.58
N ARG A 81 -1.75 12.04 9.37
CA ARG A 81 -1.90 10.81 8.58
C ARG A 81 -1.27 9.60 9.28
N LEU A 82 -0.09 9.78 9.88
CA LEU A 82 0.55 8.74 10.69
C LEU A 82 -0.32 8.35 11.89
N ALA A 83 -0.85 9.33 12.63
CA ALA A 83 -1.74 9.07 13.77
C ALA A 83 -3.01 8.30 13.35
N LYS A 84 -3.60 8.62 12.19
CA LYS A 84 -4.69 7.85 11.60
C LYS A 84 -4.26 6.41 11.30
N GLY A 85 -3.09 6.22 10.68
CA GLY A 85 -2.55 4.88 10.38
C GLY A 85 -2.39 4.02 11.62
N ILE A 86 -1.79 4.57 12.68
CA ILE A 86 -1.63 3.91 13.98
C ILE A 86 -2.99 3.51 14.56
N LYS A 87 -3.97 4.42 14.56
CA LYS A 87 -5.32 4.15 15.08
C LYS A 87 -6.05 3.03 14.32
N LEU A 88 -5.84 2.94 13.01
CA LEU A 88 -6.50 1.97 12.14
C LEU A 88 -5.75 0.63 12.06
N GLY A 89 -4.54 0.54 12.61
CA GLY A 89 -3.69 -0.65 12.47
C GLY A 89 -3.18 -0.83 11.04
N VAL A 90 -2.80 0.27 10.39
CA VAL A 90 -2.31 0.30 9.01
C VAL A 90 -0.80 0.54 8.98
N CYS A 91 -0.10 -0.26 8.18
CA CYS A 91 1.36 -0.32 8.10
C CYS A 91 2.02 -0.69 9.44
N ASN A 92 3.34 -0.86 9.40
CA ASN A 92 4.15 -1.01 10.61
C ASN A 92 5.46 -0.19 10.54
N SER A 93 5.62 0.61 9.48
CA SER A 93 6.76 1.50 9.25
C SER A 93 6.33 2.71 8.42
N ILE A 94 7.13 3.78 8.48
CA ILE A 94 6.96 5.03 7.74
C ILE A 94 8.28 5.40 7.04
N LEU A 95 8.20 5.86 5.79
CA LEU A 95 9.34 6.48 5.12
C LEU A 95 9.39 7.98 5.46
N ILE A 96 10.55 8.47 5.92
CA ILE A 96 10.73 9.87 6.32
C ILE A 96 11.45 10.64 5.22
N LYS A 97 10.76 11.61 4.63
CA LYS A 97 11.32 12.56 3.65
C LYS A 97 11.11 13.99 4.14
N VAL A 98 12.21 14.63 4.56
CA VAL A 98 12.17 15.96 5.20
C VAL A 98 11.55 17.06 4.33
N ASN A 99 11.53 16.89 3.01
CA ASN A 99 10.94 17.84 2.07
C ASN A 99 9.42 17.64 1.83
N GLN A 100 8.80 16.60 2.40
CA GLN A 100 7.35 16.40 2.34
C GLN A 100 6.59 17.12 3.47
N ILE A 101 7.29 17.51 4.55
CA ILE A 101 6.72 18.35 5.60
C ILE A 101 6.70 19.79 5.13
N VAL A 102 5.50 20.37 5.03
CA VAL A 102 5.32 21.82 4.98
C VAL A 102 5.08 22.30 6.42
N PRO A 103 5.76 23.36 6.90
CA PRO A 103 5.59 23.89 8.26
C PRO A 103 4.15 24.29 8.59
#